data_AF-A0A435TV11-F1
#
_entry.id   AF-A0A435TV11-F1
#
_cell.length_a   1.000
_cell.length_b   1.000
_cell.length_c   1.000
_cell.angle_alpha   90.00
_cell.angle_beta   90.00
_cell.angle_gamma   90.00
#
_symmetry.space_group_name_H-M   'P 1'
#
loop_
_entity.id
_entity.type
_entity.pdbx_description
1 polymer ?
#
loop_
_entity_poly.entity_id
_entity_poly.type
_entity_poly.pdbx_seq_one_letter_code
_entity_poly.pdbx_strand_id
1 'polypeptide(L)' 'MPAFKSDFLRTMSERGFIHQTSDDAGLDAIFAKETVTAYIGFDATARSLHAGSLIQIM' A
#
# COMPACT_ATOMS: atom_id res chain seq x y z
N MET A 1 6.85 -15.38 -4.35
CA MET A 1 6.33 -15.33 -2.97
C MET A 1 5.10 -16.23 -2.93
N PRO A 2 4.83 -16.97 -1.84
CA PRO A 2 3.50 -17.56 -1.68
C PRO A 2 2.47 -16.43 -1.82
N ALA A 3 1.37 -16.69 -2.53
CA ALA A 3 0.38 -15.66 -2.81
C ALA A 3 -0.19 -15.12 -1.48
N PHE A 4 -0.24 -13.80 -1.34
CA PHE A 4 -0.96 -13.14 -0.25
C PHE A 4 -2.41 -13.67 -0.17
N LYS A 5 -2.97 -13.79 1.02
CA LYS A 5 -4.36 -14.24 1.22
C LYS A 5 -5.35 -13.10 1.06
N SER A 6 -4.95 -11.89 1.42
CA SER A 6 -5.76 -10.68 1.28
C SER A 6 -5.82 -10.23 -0.18
N ASP A 7 -7.03 -9.90 -0.65
CA ASP A 7 -7.22 -9.39 -2.01
C ASP A 7 -6.47 -8.06 -2.23
N PHE A 8 -6.36 -7.24 -1.18
CA PHE A 8 -5.62 -5.97 -1.21
C PHE A 8 -4.14 -6.18 -1.52
N LEU A 9 -3.42 -6.98 -0.70
CA LEU A 9 -1.98 -7.18 -0.93
C LEU A 9 -1.69 -7.97 -2.21
N ARG A 10 -2.58 -8.88 -2.61
CA ARG A 10 -2.50 -9.52 -3.93
C ARG A 10 -2.55 -8.49 -5.06
N THR A 11 -3.56 -7.61 -5.05
CA THR A 11 -3.71 -6.58 -6.09
C THR A 11 -2.51 -5.62 -6.11
N MET A 12 -2.03 -5.19 -4.94
CA MET A 12 -0.87 -4.31 -4.85
C MET A 12 0.42 -4.98 -5.33
N SER A 13 0.60 -6.27 -5.04
CA SER A 13 1.72 -7.07 -5.54
C SER A 13 1.66 -7.27 -7.05
N GLU A 14 0.52 -7.69 -7.58
CA GLU A 14 0.30 -7.92 -9.02
C GLU A 14 0.49 -6.64 -9.85
N ARG A 15 0.10 -5.48 -9.30
CA ARG A 15 0.28 -4.17 -9.93
C ARG A 15 1.66 -3.54 -9.72
N GLY A 16 2.54 -4.20 -8.94
CA GLY A 16 3.91 -3.74 -8.71
C GLY A 16 4.06 -2.55 -7.76
N PHE A 17 3.09 -2.32 -6.85
CA PHE A 17 3.15 -1.22 -5.88
C PHE A 17 3.89 -1.55 -4.57
N ILE A 18 4.16 -2.82 -4.29
CA ILE A 18 4.88 -3.22 -3.08
C ILE A 18 6.38 -3.21 -3.35
N HIS A 19 7.07 -2.22 -2.78
CA HIS A 19 8.53 -2.23 -2.69
C HIS A 19 9.02 -2.97 -1.43
N GLN A 20 8.41 -2.68 -0.29
CA GLN A 20 8.72 -3.28 1.01
C GLN A 20 7.51 -3.16 1.94
N THR A 21 7.38 -4.10 2.87
CA THR A 21 6.41 -4.07 3.97
C THR A 21 7.13 -4.16 5.31
N SER A 22 6.45 -3.79 6.40
CA SER A 22 7.01 -3.90 7.76
C SER A 22 6.81 -5.29 8.37
N ASP A 23 5.71 -5.96 8.04
CA ASP A 23 5.37 -7.34 8.48
C ASP A 23 4.39 -7.95 7.46
N ASP A 24 4.90 -8.72 6.51
CA ASP A 24 4.08 -9.36 5.47
C ASP A 24 2.96 -10.23 6.05
N ALA A 25 3.26 -11.02 7.08
CA ALA A 25 2.32 -12.00 7.62
C ALA A 25 1.22 -11.32 8.45
N GLY A 26 1.61 -10.34 9.29
CA GLY A 26 0.66 -9.56 10.09
C GLY A 26 -0.25 -8.69 9.23
N LEU A 27 0.30 -8.01 8.23
CA LEU A 27 -0.48 -7.19 7.29
C LEU A 27 -1.45 -8.06 6.49
N ASP A 28 -0.99 -9.18 5.93
CA ASP A 28 -1.87 -10.06 5.15
C ASP A 28 -3.01 -10.65 6.00
N ALA A 29 -2.73 -10.98 7.26
CA ALA A 29 -3.74 -11.49 8.19
C ALA A 29 -4.82 -10.44 8.52
N ILE A 30 -4.46 -9.18 8.78
CA ILE A 30 -5.44 -8.14 9.11
C ILE A 30 -6.25 -7.70 7.88
N PHE A 31 -5.59 -7.51 6.73
CA PHE A 31 -6.28 -7.15 5.48
C PHE A 31 -7.19 -8.27 4.95
N ALA A 32 -6.96 -9.53 5.34
CA ALA A 32 -7.86 -10.64 5.03
C ALA A 32 -9.04 -10.77 6.01
N LYS A 33 -8.96 -10.14 7.18
CA LYS A 33 -9.95 -10.27 8.26
C LYS A 33 -10.98 -9.15 8.27
N GLU A 34 -10.54 -7.92 7.99
CA GLU A 34 -11.38 -6.73 8.18
C GLU A 34 -10.99 -5.56 7.27
N THR A 35 -11.86 -4.56 7.22
CA THR A 35 -11.56 -3.29 6.55
C THR A 35 -10.58 -2.47 7.38
N VAL A 36 -9.39 -2.26 6.84
CA VAL A 36 -8.32 -1.49 7.48
C VAL A 36 -8.36 -0.04 7.01
N THR A 37 -8.31 0.91 7.95
CA THR A 37 -8.12 2.33 7.61
C THR A 37 -6.64 2.60 7.36
N ALA A 38 -6.33 3.20 6.21
CA ALA A 38 -4.96 3.55 5.83
C ALA A 38 -4.82 5.06 5.59
N TYR A 39 -3.58 5.55 5.61
CA TYR A 39 -3.25 6.93 5.27
C TYR A 39 -1.94 7.01 4.50
N ILE A 40 -1.78 8.11 3.77
CA ILE A 40 -0.52 8.53 3.13
C ILE A 40 -0.22 9.96 3.57
N GLY A 41 1.05 10.29 3.74
CA GLY A 41 1.49 11.60 4.21
C GLY A 41 2.24 12.37 3.13
N PHE A 42 1.97 13.68 3.02
CA PHE A 42 2.71 14.61 2.18
C PHE A 42 3.11 15.83 2.98
N ASP A 43 4.39 16.18 2.94
CA ASP A 43 4.86 17.47 3.44
C ASP A 43 4.67 18.55 2.37
N ALA A 44 4.12 19.70 2.76
CA ALA A 44 3.81 20.82 1.87
C ALA A 44 5.07 21.64 1.49
N THR A 45 6.04 20.99 0.85
CA THR A 45 7.34 21.56 0.47
C THR A 45 7.29 22.40 -0.81
N ALA A 46 6.17 22.35 -1.56
CA ALA A 46 5.93 23.11 -2.77
C ALA A 46 4.46 23.54 -2.88
N ARG A 47 4.15 24.45 -3.82
CA ARG A 47 2.78 24.94 -4.07
C ARG A 47 1.84 23.90 -4.69
N SER A 48 2.38 22.79 -5.18
CA SER A 48 1.64 21.71 -5.81
C SER A 48 2.39 20.40 -5.63
N LEU A 49 1.64 19.30 -5.60
CA LEU A 49 2.18 17.96 -5.82
C LEU A 49 2.64 17.82 -7.28
N HIS A 50 3.49 16.83 -7.53
CA HIS A 50 3.97 16.48 -8.87
C HIS A 50 3.72 14.98 -9.13
N ALA A 51 4.06 14.51 -10.34
CA ALA A 51 3.78 13.13 -10.75
C ALA A 51 4.35 12.05 -9.82
N GLY A 52 5.40 12.35 -9.04
CA GLY A 52 5.96 11.43 -8.06
C GLY A 52 5.01 11.14 -6.90
N SER A 53 4.20 12.13 -6.49
CA SER A 53 3.20 11.97 -5.43
C SER A 53 2.06 11.01 -5.83
N LEU A 54 1.82 10.86 -7.14
CA LEU A 54 0.73 10.02 -7.64
C LEU A 54 0.95 8.53 -7.37
N ILE A 55 2.20 8.07 -7.23
CA ILE A 55 2.49 6.67 -6.92
C ILE A 55 1.95 6.26 -5.56
N GLN A 56 1.96 7.16 -4.59
CA GLN A 56 1.43 6.89 -3.24
C GLN A 56 -0.10 7.07 -3.17
N ILE A 57 -0.71 7.85 -4.08
CA ILE A 57 -2.15 8.12 -4.13
C ILE A 57 -2.95 6.99 -4.77
N MET A 58 -2.34 6.27 -5.71
CA MET A 58 -2.96 5.24 -6.56
C MET A 58 -3.00 3.85 -5.93
#